data_AF-A0A329LMH2-F1
#
_entry.id   AF-A0A329LMH2-F1
#
_cell.length_a   1.000
_cell.length_b   1.000
_cell.length_c   1.000
_cell.angle_alpha   90.00
_cell.angle_beta   90.00
_cell.angle_gamma   90.00
#
_symmetry.space_group_name_H-M   'P 1'
#
loop_
_entity.id
_entity.type
_entity.pdbx_description
1 polymer ?
#
loop_
_entity_poly.entity_id
_entity_poly.type
_entity_poly.pdbx_seq_one_letter_code
_entity_poly.pdbx_strand_id
1 'polypeptide(L)'
;MEFVGPYSFEFNQAVEVLENSDYVKNTPTLKAWNPFSDTCYFLYDDGKYRVEIELNSGTKADKAEEVSVRTNIFKEEGNITKALHLCRILCGSLSLNCWNMKLRRLIDLNDMQDLTDTISHFNRLKNKK
;
A
#
# COMPACT_ATOMS: atom_id res chain seq x y z
N MET A 1 1.66 2.12 5.81
CA MET A 1 0.51 1.37 6.34
C MET A 1 1.00 -0.04 6.58
N GLU A 2 0.50 -0.71 7.60
CA GLU A 2 0.78 -2.13 7.85
C GLU A 2 -0.54 -2.90 7.74
N PHE A 3 -0.51 -4.08 7.12
CA PHE A 3 -1.66 -4.93 6.91
C PHE A 3 -1.52 -6.16 7.79
N VAL A 4 -2.41 -6.28 8.76
CA VAL A 4 -2.34 -7.29 9.82
C VAL A 4 -3.60 -8.14 9.83
N GLY A 5 -3.43 -9.46 9.91
CA GLY A 5 -4.53 -10.42 9.91
C GLY A 5 -4.28 -11.57 10.88
N PRO A 6 -5.33 -12.32 11.25
CA PRO A 6 -5.20 -13.47 12.15
C PRO A 6 -4.60 -14.71 11.48
N TYR A 7 -4.43 -14.69 10.15
CA TYR A 7 -3.93 -15.80 9.35
C TYR A 7 -2.78 -15.34 8.46
N SER A 8 -1.84 -16.24 8.22
CA SER A 8 -0.83 -16.02 7.18
C SER A 8 -1.45 -16.17 5.79
N PHE A 9 -0.90 -15.43 4.82
CA PHE A 9 -1.29 -15.47 3.42
C PHE A 9 -0.05 -15.62 2.54
N GLU A 10 -0.24 -16.07 1.30
CA GLU A 10 0.87 -16.18 0.35
C GLU A 10 1.23 -14.78 -0.14
N PHE A 11 2.50 -14.37 -0.02
CA PHE A 11 2.94 -13.03 -0.45
C PHE A 11 2.63 -12.79 -1.93
N ASN A 12 2.69 -13.85 -2.74
CA ASN A 12 2.31 -13.82 -4.16
C ASN A 12 0.85 -13.39 -4.37
N GLN A 13 -0.08 -13.69 -3.45
CA GLN A 13 -1.47 -13.21 -3.57
C GLN A 13 -1.53 -11.69 -3.48
N ALA A 14 -0.74 -11.07 -2.61
CA ALA A 14 -0.69 -9.61 -2.50
C ALA A 14 -0.10 -8.96 -3.77
N VAL A 15 0.87 -9.63 -4.39
CA VAL A 15 1.43 -9.23 -5.69
C VAL A 15 0.36 -9.32 -6.78
N GLU A 16 -0.32 -10.46 -6.91
CA GLU A 16 -1.37 -10.69 -7.90
C GLU A 16 -2.52 -9.67 -7.78
N VAL A 17 -2.91 -9.32 -6.55
CA VAL A 17 -3.93 -8.29 -6.31
C VAL A 17 -3.51 -6.93 -6.89
N LEU A 18 -2.24 -6.54 -6.72
CA LEU A 18 -1.73 -5.29 -7.27
C LEU A 18 -1.54 -5.35 -8.78
N GLU A 19 -1.05 -6.46 -9.35
CA GLU A 19 -0.87 -6.61 -10.79
C GLU A 19 -2.20 -6.63 -11.56
N ASN A 20 -3.26 -7.12 -10.94
CA ASN A 20 -4.62 -7.09 -11.50
C ASN A 20 -5.37 -5.77 -11.23
N SER A 21 -4.76 -4.82 -10.53
CA SER A 21 -5.37 -3.51 -10.26
C SER A 21 -5.16 -2.55 -11.43
N ASP A 22 -6.20 -1.81 -11.80
CA ASP A 22 -6.14 -0.82 -12.88
C ASP A 22 -5.02 0.20 -12.65
N TYR A 23 -4.28 0.50 -13.73
CA TYR A 23 -3.19 1.48 -13.76
C TYR A 23 -1.99 1.14 -12.86
N VAL A 24 -1.97 -0.03 -12.22
CA VAL A 24 -0.83 -0.50 -11.44
C VAL A 24 0.05 -1.39 -12.30
N LYS A 25 1.36 -1.12 -12.29
CA LYS A 25 2.34 -1.96 -12.98
C LYS A 25 3.51 -2.27 -12.07
N ASN A 26 3.91 -3.52 -12.08
CA ASN A 26 5.22 -3.95 -11.59
C ASN A 26 6.28 -3.33 -12.49
N THR A 27 6.88 -2.23 -12.05
CA THR A 27 7.77 -1.43 -12.90
C THR A 27 9.20 -1.53 -12.37
N PRO A 28 10.14 -2.12 -13.14
CA PRO A 28 11.45 -2.51 -12.63
C PRO A 28 12.47 -1.36 -12.54
N THR A 29 12.07 -0.11 -12.73
CA THR A 29 12.98 1.06 -12.66
C THR A 29 13.49 1.35 -11.24
N LEU A 30 12.98 0.67 -10.21
CA LEU A 30 13.45 0.80 -8.81
C LEU A 30 14.00 -0.51 -8.22
N LYS A 31 13.48 -1.68 -8.63
CA LYS A 31 13.99 -3.06 -8.46
C LYS A 31 12.92 -4.01 -9.02
N ALA A 32 13.26 -4.88 -9.97
CA ALA A 32 12.32 -5.89 -10.45
C ALA A 32 11.88 -6.83 -9.32
N TRP A 33 10.61 -7.22 -9.28
CA TRP A 33 10.15 -8.25 -8.35
C TRP A 33 10.83 -9.59 -8.65
N ASN A 34 11.25 -10.26 -7.58
CA ASN A 34 11.74 -11.63 -7.58
C ASN A 34 10.82 -12.43 -6.63
N PRO A 35 10.29 -13.60 -7.03
CA PRO A 35 9.44 -14.44 -6.18
C PRO A 35 10.04 -14.81 -4.82
N PHE A 36 11.37 -14.77 -4.68
CA PHE A 36 12.09 -15.03 -3.43
C PHE A 36 12.47 -13.74 -2.65
N SER A 37 11.92 -12.60 -3.06
CA SER A 37 12.12 -11.31 -2.41
C SER A 37 11.08 -11.10 -1.31
N ASP A 38 11.53 -10.52 -0.20
CA ASP A 38 10.65 -10.00 0.86
C ASP A 38 10.04 -8.64 0.49
N THR A 39 10.42 -8.08 -0.66
CA THR A 39 10.04 -6.74 -1.12
C THR A 39 9.76 -6.70 -2.61
N CYS A 40 8.71 -6.00 -3.02
CA CYS A 40 8.41 -5.69 -4.41
C CYS A 40 7.91 -4.25 -4.59
N TYR A 41 8.06 -3.74 -5.81
CA TYR A 41 7.85 -2.34 -6.15
C TYR A 41 6.84 -2.22 -7.29
N PHE A 42 5.80 -1.42 -7.07
CA PHE A 42 4.78 -1.11 -8.07
C PHE A 42 4.67 0.40 -8.28
N LEU A 43 4.22 0.76 -9.47
CA LEU A 43 3.85 2.12 -9.83
C LEU A 43 2.38 2.13 -10.24
N TYR A 44 1.58 2.93 -9.55
CA TYR A 44 0.29 3.39 -10.05
C TYR A 44 0.51 4.62 -10.93
N ASP A 45 -0.02 4.60 -12.16
CA ASP A 45 0.01 5.73 -13.10
C ASP A 45 -1.25 5.77 -13.98
N ASP A 46 -2.21 6.64 -13.65
CA ASP A 46 -3.43 6.88 -14.46
C ASP A 46 -3.26 8.03 -15.49
N GLY A 47 -2.03 8.48 -15.73
CA GLY A 47 -1.71 9.61 -16.59
C GLY A 47 -1.93 10.99 -15.93
N LYS A 48 -2.58 11.03 -14.76
CA LYS A 48 -2.78 12.25 -13.96
C LYS A 48 -2.07 12.16 -12.61
N TYR A 49 -2.09 10.98 -12.02
CA TYR A 49 -1.53 10.74 -10.70
C TYR A 49 -0.55 9.57 -10.72
N ARG A 50 0.55 9.76 -9.99
CA ARG A 50 1.59 8.76 -9.78
C ARG A 50 1.77 8.43 -8.30
N VAL A 51 1.84 7.14 -7.98
CA VAL A 51 2.13 6.63 -6.64
C VAL A 51 3.06 5.44 -6.73
N GLU A 52 4.24 5.54 -6.10
CA GLU A 52 5.13 4.38 -5.92
C GLU A 52 4.67 3.59 -4.70
N ILE A 53 4.73 2.28 -4.80
CA ILE A 53 4.25 1.35 -3.77
C ILE A 53 5.37 0.35 -3.52
N GLU A 54 5.95 0.40 -2.33
CA GLU A 54 6.81 -0.66 -1.81
C GLU A 54 5.94 -1.58 -0.96
N LEU A 55 5.86 -2.85 -1.36
CA LEU A 55 5.17 -3.93 -0.64
C LEU A 55 6.25 -4.82 0.00
N ASN A 56 6.17 -5.06 1.30
CA ASN A 56 7.20 -5.78 2.04
C ASN A 56 6.61 -6.73 3.09
N SER A 57 7.03 -8.01 3.12
CA SER A 57 6.55 -9.04 4.07
C SER A 57 7.41 -9.16 5.34
N GLY A 58 8.48 -8.41 5.46
CA GLY A 58 9.43 -8.41 6.59
C GLY A 58 10.36 -9.61 6.66
N THR A 59 10.06 -10.70 5.95
CA THR A 59 10.86 -11.93 5.93
C THR A 59 10.80 -12.61 4.57
N LYS A 60 11.89 -13.30 4.19
CA LYS A 60 11.92 -14.15 2.99
C LYS A 60 11.20 -15.46 3.27
N ALA A 61 9.90 -15.45 3.04
CA ALA A 61 9.04 -16.62 3.14
C ALA A 61 7.90 -16.48 2.14
N ASP A 62 7.45 -17.61 1.57
CA ASP A 62 6.29 -17.63 0.67
C ASP A 62 5.02 -17.15 1.39
N LYS A 63 4.95 -17.42 2.70
CA LYS A 63 3.88 -16.97 3.60
C LYS A 63 4.28 -15.75 4.41
N ALA A 64 3.40 -14.78 4.48
CA ALA A 64 3.52 -13.57 5.29
C ALA A 64 2.41 -13.51 6.34
N GLU A 65 2.74 -13.06 7.54
CA GLU A 65 1.77 -12.74 8.60
C GLU A 65 1.39 -11.25 8.59
N GLU A 66 2.29 -10.42 8.07
CA GLU A 66 2.14 -8.98 7.93
C GLU A 66 2.70 -8.55 6.58
N VAL A 67 2.08 -7.53 6.00
CA VAL A 67 2.69 -6.79 4.89
C VAL A 67 2.70 -5.30 5.20
N SER A 68 3.83 -4.65 4.98
CA SER A 68 3.97 -3.21 5.01
C SER A 68 3.82 -2.64 3.61
N VAL A 69 3.00 -1.59 3.47
CA VAL A 69 2.97 -0.74 2.27
C VAL A 69 3.50 0.63 2.61
N ARG A 70 4.54 1.02 1.87
CA ARG A 70 5.02 2.41 1.84
C ARG A 70 4.67 3.01 0.50
N THR A 71 3.96 4.13 0.55
CA THR A 71 3.60 4.87 -0.65
C THR A 71 4.43 6.14 -0.74
N ASN A 72 5.08 6.36 -1.88
CA ASN A 72 5.68 7.65 -2.21
C ASN A 72 4.75 8.40 -3.17
N ILE A 73 4.36 9.60 -2.76
CA ILE A 73 3.37 10.43 -3.45
C ILE A 73 4.13 11.60 -4.08
N PHE A 74 4.22 11.64 -5.41
CA PHE A 74 4.93 12.70 -6.13
C PHE A 74 4.34 14.07 -5.81
N LYS A 75 5.20 15.08 -5.58
CA LYS A 75 4.75 16.41 -5.11
C LYS A 75 3.80 17.10 -6.10
N GLU A 76 4.12 16.93 -7.38
CA GLU A 76 3.47 17.37 -8.63
C GLU A 76 2.09 16.77 -8.90
N GLU A 77 2.10 15.44 -8.83
CA GLU A 77 1.19 14.52 -9.51
C GLU A 77 0.67 13.46 -8.52
N GLY A 78 0.73 13.73 -7.22
CA GLY A 78 0.46 12.72 -6.20
C GLY A 78 -0.89 12.90 -5.51
N ASN A 79 -1.63 11.82 -5.33
CA ASN A 79 -2.91 11.83 -4.63
C ASN A 79 -2.98 10.73 -3.56
N ILE A 80 -3.00 11.14 -2.29
CA ILE A 80 -3.16 10.22 -1.15
C ILE A 80 -4.44 9.37 -1.25
N THR A 81 -5.49 9.89 -1.87
CA THR A 81 -6.72 9.13 -2.09
C THR A 81 -6.47 7.89 -2.96
N LYS A 82 -5.57 7.97 -3.94
CA LYS A 82 -5.19 6.82 -4.77
C LYS A 82 -4.36 5.81 -3.99
N ALA A 83 -3.42 6.29 -3.17
CA ALA A 83 -2.69 5.43 -2.23
C ALA A 83 -3.63 4.67 -1.28
N LEU A 84 -4.61 5.37 -0.68
CA LEU A 84 -5.60 4.76 0.22
C LEU A 84 -6.54 3.80 -0.51
N HIS A 85 -6.89 4.08 -1.76
CA HIS A 85 -7.69 3.18 -2.58
C HIS A 85 -6.97 1.84 -2.82
N LEU A 86 -5.68 1.86 -3.12
CA LEU A 86 -4.87 0.64 -3.28
C LEU A 86 -4.73 -0.13 -1.98
N CYS A 87 -4.54 0.57 -0.85
CA CYS A 87 -4.60 -0.06 0.46
C CYS A 87 -5.94 -0.76 0.72
N ARG A 88 -7.06 -0.15 0.27
CA ARG A 88 -8.40 -0.72 0.44
C ARG A 88 -8.56 -2.01 -0.37
N ILE A 89 -8.04 -2.03 -1.60
CA ILE A 89 -8.04 -3.22 -2.46
C ILE A 89 -7.27 -4.37 -1.81
N LEU A 90 -6.08 -4.09 -1.26
CA LEU A 90 -5.27 -5.07 -0.53
C LEU A 90 -5.99 -5.61 0.71
N CYS A 91 -6.51 -4.72 1.56
CA CYS A 91 -7.29 -5.10 2.74
C CYS A 91 -8.46 -6.02 2.38
N GLY A 92 -9.27 -5.63 1.39
CA GLY A 92 -10.45 -6.37 0.98
C GLY A 92 -10.11 -7.73 0.38
N SER A 93 -9.09 -7.80 -0.48
CA SER A 93 -8.73 -9.03 -1.20
C SER A 93 -8.05 -10.07 -0.30
N LEU A 94 -7.26 -9.61 0.68
CA LEU A 94 -6.50 -10.48 1.58
C LEU A 94 -7.18 -10.67 2.95
N SER A 95 -8.35 -10.08 3.17
CA SER A 95 -9.05 -10.07 4.47
C SER A 95 -8.17 -9.56 5.63
N LEU A 96 -7.39 -8.51 5.38
CA LEU A 96 -6.46 -7.90 6.34
C LEU A 96 -7.01 -6.59 6.89
N ASN A 97 -6.62 -6.25 8.12
CA ASN A 97 -6.89 -4.94 8.71
C ASN A 97 -5.76 -3.97 8.38
N CYS A 98 -6.07 -2.67 8.24
CA CYS A 98 -5.08 -1.63 8.00
C CYS A 98 -4.67 -0.95 9.31
N TRP A 99 -3.41 -1.11 9.72
CA TRP A 99 -2.80 -0.33 10.77
C TRP A 99 -2.13 0.92 10.19
N ASN A 100 -2.61 2.09 10.64
CA ASN A 100 -2.00 3.35 10.30
C ASN A 100 -0.90 3.70 11.28
N MET A 101 0.36 3.44 10.91
CA MET A 101 1.54 3.71 11.74
C MET A 101 1.67 5.18 12.20
N LYS A 102 1.15 6.14 11.44
CA LYS A 102 1.24 7.57 11.79
C LYS A 102 0.17 7.98 12.79
N LEU A 103 -1.03 7.43 12.67
CA LEU A 103 -2.12 7.61 13.64
C LEU A 103 -2.02 6.64 14.83
N ARG A 104 -1.18 5.60 14.74
CA ARG A 104 -0.99 4.53 15.74
C ARG A 104 -2.30 3.84 16.13
N ARG A 105 -3.14 3.55 15.13
CA ARG A 105 -4.42 2.85 15.31
C ARG A 105 -4.78 2.05 14.06
N LEU A 106 -5.66 1.07 14.25
CA LEU A 106 -6.39 0.45 13.14
C LEU A 106 -7.30 1.50 12.51
N ILE A 107 -7.40 1.44 11.18
CA ILE A 107 -8.32 2.25 10.40
C ILE A 107 -9.17 1.35 9.51
N ASP A 108 -10.45 1.69 9.39
CA ASP A 108 -11.31 1.13 8.37
C ASP A 108 -11.24 2.00 7.11
N LEU A 109 -10.70 1.44 6.02
CA LEU A 109 -10.58 2.13 4.74
C LEU A 109 -11.93 2.28 4.00
N ASN A 110 -13.01 1.73 4.55
CA ASN A 110 -14.38 1.99 4.12
C ASN A 110 -15.07 3.08 4.95
N ASP A 111 -14.52 3.45 6.11
CA ASP A 111 -15.06 4.49 6.97
C ASP A 111 -14.58 5.88 6.53
N MET A 112 -15.54 6.80 6.37
CA MET A 112 -15.26 8.15 5.86
C MET A 112 -14.49 9.01 6.86
N GLN A 113 -14.68 8.79 8.16
CA GLN A 113 -13.97 9.56 9.19
C GLN A 113 -12.50 9.14 9.21
N ASP A 114 -12.21 7.84 9.15
CA ASP A 114 -10.86 7.30 9.12
C ASP A 114 -10.07 7.72 7.88
N LEU A 115 -10.73 7.76 6.72
CA LEU A 115 -10.14 8.32 5.50
C LEU A 115 -9.84 9.81 5.66
N THR A 116 -10.78 10.59 6.20
CA THR A 116 -10.63 12.04 6.40
C THR A 116 -9.50 12.37 7.37
N ASP A 117 -9.41 11.64 8.49
CA ASP A 117 -8.35 11.77 9.48
C ASP A 117 -6.98 11.48 8.85
N THR A 118 -6.90 10.40 8.08
CA THR A 118 -5.66 9.96 7.43
C THR A 118 -5.17 10.98 6.41
N ILE A 119 -6.07 11.49 5.55
CA ILE A 119 -5.76 12.51 4.55
C ILE A 119 -5.34 13.83 5.23
N SER A 120 -6.09 14.26 6.25
CA SER A 120 -5.81 15.48 6.98
C SER A 120 -4.46 15.40 7.69
N HIS A 121 -4.14 14.27 8.31
CA HIS A 121 -2.85 14.05 8.96
C HIS A 121 -1.70 14.09 7.95
N PHE A 122 -1.84 13.44 6.80
CA PHE A 122 -0.84 13.50 5.73
C PHE A 122 -0.61 14.92 5.24
N ASN A 123 -1.66 15.69 4.96
CA ASN A 123 -1.55 17.07 4.49
C ASN A 123 -0.85 17.97 5.52
N ARG A 124 -1.12 17.77 6.82
CA ARG A 124 -0.42 18.47 7.90
C ARG A 124 1.07 18.14 7.95
N LEU A 125 1.45 16.89 7.69
CA LEU A 125 2.86 16.49 7.63
C LEU A 125 3.56 17.02 6.38
N LYS A 126 2.87 17.04 5.23
CA LYS A 126 3.40 17.57 3.96
C LYS A 126 3.68 19.06 4.05
N ASN A 127 2.79 19.84 4.68
CA ASN A 127 2.92 21.29 4.82
C ASN A 127 3.91 21.76 5.90
N LYS A 128 4.50 20.82 6.65
CA LYS A 128 5.55 21.11 7.66
C LYS A 128 6.98 21.02 7.10
N LYS A 129 7.14 20.63 5.83
CA LYS A 129 8.42 20.53 5.12
C LYS A 129 8.53 21.64 4.10
#